data_AF-A0A4Q3VCF9-F1
#
_entry.id   AF-A0A4Q3VCF9-F1
#
_cell.length_a   1.000
_cell.length_b   1.000
_cell.length_c   1.000
_cell.angle_alpha   90.00
_cell.angle_beta   90.00
_cell.angle_gamma   90.00
#
_symmetry.space_group_name_H-M   'P 1'
#
loop_
_entity.id
_entity.type
_entity.pdbx_description
1 polymer ?
#
loop_
_entity_poly.entity_id
_entity_poly.type
_entity_poly.pdbx_seq_one_letter_code
_entity_poly.pdbx_strand_id
1 'polypeptide(L)'
;MAATEWREAPDLMEMAGPIIAENHPHLIGYPLKIVWRSKAKKAGHGKVAAGTATITSGIWASLVMTDAEKAMEGQDAGYKFFLIEIAEDIWESLSEKQRTALIDHELMHCGVVEDEETGEVKMVVLPHDRELFYAEIERHGLWDPALVKLGDTILSLPAP
;
A
#
# COMPACT_ATOMS: atom_id res chain seq x y z
N MET A 1 -22.08 -10.05 -16.43
CA MET A 1 -20.90 -9.25 -16.04
C MET A 1 -19.72 -10.20 -15.95
N ALA A 2 -18.57 -9.85 -16.52
CA ALA A 2 -17.36 -10.65 -16.36
C ALA A 2 -16.92 -10.69 -14.88
N ALA A 3 -16.40 -11.83 -14.44
CA ALA A 3 -15.88 -12.00 -13.08
C ALA A 3 -14.66 -11.09 -12.86
N THR A 4 -14.38 -10.77 -11.59
CA THR A 4 -13.07 -10.20 -11.23
C THR A 4 -12.05 -11.31 -11.24
N GLU A 5 -10.89 -11.05 -11.84
CA GLU A 5 -9.80 -12.01 -11.99
C GLU A 5 -8.56 -11.43 -11.31
N TRP A 6 -7.73 -12.32 -10.77
CA TRP A 6 -6.44 -11.99 -10.19
C TRP A 6 -5.36 -12.73 -10.95
N ARG A 7 -4.26 -12.02 -11.25
CA ARG A 7 -3.09 -12.60 -11.93
C ARG A 7 -1.82 -12.12 -11.25
N GLU A 8 -0.78 -12.94 -11.31
CA GLU A 8 0.55 -12.58 -10.79
C GLU A 8 1.08 -11.32 -11.50
N ALA A 9 1.78 -10.48 -10.75
CA ALA A 9 2.32 -9.21 -11.21
C ALA A 9 3.84 -9.10 -10.95
N PRO A 10 4.66 -9.98 -11.56
CA PRO A 10 6.11 -9.93 -11.34
C PRO A 10 6.71 -8.58 -11.76
N ASP A 11 6.16 -7.95 -12.79
CA ASP A 11 6.53 -6.62 -13.26
C ASP A 11 6.30 -5.52 -12.20
N LEU A 12 5.20 -5.60 -11.46
CA LEU A 12 4.95 -4.68 -10.35
C LEU A 12 5.88 -4.93 -9.17
N MET A 13 6.22 -6.18 -8.91
CA MET A 13 7.17 -6.52 -7.85
C MET A 13 8.60 -6.04 -8.19
N GLU A 14 9.01 -6.15 -9.45
CA GLU A 14 10.27 -5.58 -9.95
C GLU A 14 10.30 -4.05 -9.79
N MET A 15 9.18 -3.37 -10.09
CA MET A 15 9.04 -1.92 -9.85
C MET A 15 9.09 -1.55 -8.37
N ALA A 16 8.47 -2.37 -7.50
CA ALA A 16 8.42 -2.12 -6.07
C ALA A 16 9.78 -2.30 -5.38
N GLY A 17 10.64 -3.19 -5.88
CA GLY A 17 11.94 -3.50 -5.27
C GLY A 17 12.81 -2.28 -4.93
N PRO A 18 13.13 -1.41 -5.90
CA PRO A 18 13.86 -0.17 -5.64
C PRO A 18 13.14 0.79 -4.67
N ILE A 19 11.81 0.91 -4.79
CA ILE A 19 10.99 1.80 -3.93
C ILE A 19 11.04 1.30 -2.47
N ILE A 20 10.96 -0.01 -2.25
CA ILE A 20 11.09 -0.61 -0.92
C ILE A 20 12.48 -0.33 -0.35
N ALA A 21 13.53 -0.54 -1.14
CA ALA A 21 14.91 -0.33 -0.70
C ALA A 21 15.19 1.14 -0.30
N GLU A 22 14.59 2.09 -1.01
CA GLU A 22 14.82 3.52 -0.79
C GLU A 22 13.89 4.13 0.27
N ASN A 23 12.58 3.85 0.21
CA ASN A 23 11.56 4.55 0.98
C ASN A 23 10.93 3.71 2.10
N HIS A 24 10.92 2.37 1.96
CA HIS A 24 10.26 1.46 2.90
C HIS A 24 11.19 0.36 3.41
N PRO A 25 12.40 0.69 3.93
CA PRO A 25 13.36 -0.33 4.36
C PRO A 25 12.82 -1.20 5.49
N HIS A 26 11.81 -0.76 6.25
CA HIS A 26 11.12 -1.54 7.28
C HIS A 26 10.34 -2.73 6.72
N LEU A 27 10.07 -2.78 5.41
CA LEU A 27 9.43 -3.92 4.75
C LEU A 27 10.43 -4.97 4.27
N ILE A 28 11.72 -4.65 4.28
CA ILE A 28 12.76 -5.62 3.94
C ILE A 28 12.72 -6.75 4.97
N GLY A 29 12.69 -8.00 4.48
CA GLY A 29 12.59 -9.16 5.34
C GLY A 29 11.17 -9.57 5.70
N TYR A 30 10.13 -8.86 5.21
CA TYR A 30 8.72 -9.25 5.37
C TYR A 30 8.14 -9.78 4.06
N PRO A 31 7.35 -10.87 4.08
CA PRO A 31 6.71 -11.39 2.87
C PRO A 31 5.68 -10.40 2.30
N LEU A 32 5.85 -10.07 1.03
CA LEU A 32 4.98 -9.16 0.29
C LEU A 32 4.71 -9.72 -1.10
N LYS A 33 3.46 -9.69 -1.54
CA LYS A 33 3.04 -10.08 -2.89
C LYS A 33 2.20 -8.95 -3.50
N ILE A 34 2.46 -8.67 -4.77
CA ILE A 34 1.66 -7.75 -5.57
C ILE A 34 0.96 -8.55 -6.67
N VAL A 35 -0.33 -8.30 -6.85
CA VAL A 35 -1.15 -8.95 -7.88
C VAL A 35 -1.94 -7.93 -8.66
N TRP A 36 -2.19 -8.26 -9.91
CA TRP A 36 -3.17 -7.56 -10.72
C TRP A 36 -4.57 -8.01 -10.34
N ARG A 37 -5.48 -7.05 -10.26
CA ARG A 37 -6.92 -7.26 -10.17
C ARG A 37 -7.56 -6.66 -11.42
N SER A 38 -8.33 -7.45 -12.16
CA SER A 38 -8.81 -7.05 -13.49
C SER A 38 -9.72 -5.82 -13.49
N LYS A 39 -10.29 -5.43 -12.34
CA LYS A 39 -11.13 -4.23 -12.19
C LYS A 39 -10.85 -3.50 -10.90
N ALA A 40 -11.11 -2.21 -10.86
CA ALA A 40 -11.09 -1.43 -9.63
C ALA A 40 -12.15 -1.89 -8.62
N LYS A 41 -11.84 -1.77 -7.32
CA LYS A 41 -12.86 -1.92 -6.28
C LYS A 41 -13.71 -0.65 -6.26
N LYS A 42 -15.04 -0.81 -6.25
CA LYS A 42 -15.93 0.30 -5.91
C LYS A 42 -15.73 0.61 -4.44
N ALA A 43 -15.16 1.77 -4.15
CA ALA A 43 -15.18 2.33 -2.81
C ALA A 43 -16.55 3.00 -2.58
N GLY A 44 -16.88 3.25 -1.32
CA GLY A 44 -18.13 3.94 -0.96
C GLY A 44 -18.24 5.31 -1.66
N HIS A 45 -19.47 5.78 -1.82
CA HIS A 45 -19.76 7.13 -2.36
C HIS A 45 -19.18 7.41 -3.76
N GLY A 46 -19.17 6.41 -4.65
CA GLY A 46 -18.78 6.58 -6.05
C GLY A 46 -17.28 6.68 -6.29
N LYS A 47 -16.46 6.51 -5.25
CA LYS A 47 -15.00 6.44 -5.38
C LYS A 47 -14.60 5.07 -5.93
N VAL A 48 -13.46 5.01 -6.62
CA VAL A 48 -12.83 3.75 -7.07
C VAL A 48 -11.43 3.68 -6.48
N ALA A 49 -11.05 2.51 -5.95
CA ALA A 49 -9.71 2.28 -5.42
C ALA A 49 -8.81 1.74 -6.55
N ALA A 50 -7.73 2.46 -6.83
CA ALA A 50 -6.72 2.08 -7.84
C ALA A 50 -5.78 0.97 -7.33
N GLY A 51 -5.60 0.88 -6.02
CA GLY A 51 -4.95 -0.22 -5.34
C GLY A 51 -5.58 -0.48 -3.96
N THR A 52 -5.23 -1.61 -3.37
CA THR A 52 -5.48 -1.88 -1.95
C THR A 52 -4.37 -2.75 -1.36
N ALA A 53 -3.87 -2.38 -0.18
CA ALA A 53 -3.03 -3.23 0.65
C ALA A 53 -3.83 -3.94 1.75
N THR A 54 -3.53 -5.22 1.98
CA THR A 54 -4.13 -6.06 3.04
C THR A 54 -3.09 -7.01 3.63
N ILE A 55 -3.41 -7.65 4.76
CA ILE A 55 -2.65 -8.79 5.29
C ILE A 55 -3.45 -10.06 5.01
N THR A 56 -2.82 -11.03 4.35
CA THR A 56 -3.37 -12.37 4.17
C THR A 56 -2.73 -13.33 5.16
N SER A 57 -3.54 -14.17 5.81
CA SER A 57 -3.07 -15.08 6.85
C SER A 57 -3.76 -16.45 6.82
N GLY A 58 -3.29 -17.38 7.67
CA GLY A 58 -3.94 -18.66 7.90
C GLY A 58 -3.83 -19.61 6.70
N ILE A 59 -4.92 -20.29 6.35
CA ILE A 59 -4.90 -21.32 5.30
C ILE A 59 -4.48 -20.76 3.94
N TRP A 60 -4.95 -19.55 3.59
CA TRP A 60 -4.61 -18.92 2.30
C TRP A 60 -3.12 -18.59 2.20
N ALA A 61 -2.54 -18.04 3.26
CA ALA A 61 -1.10 -17.83 3.34
C ALA A 61 -0.33 -19.14 3.27
N SER A 62 -0.77 -20.17 4.01
CA SER A 62 -0.07 -21.46 4.03
C SER A 62 0.00 -22.16 2.66
N LEU A 63 -0.99 -21.93 1.80
CA LEU A 63 -1.12 -22.54 0.46
C LEU A 63 -0.29 -21.82 -0.61
N VAL A 64 -0.07 -20.51 -0.46
CA VAL A 64 0.55 -19.67 -1.51
C VAL A 64 1.99 -19.29 -1.17
N MET A 65 2.35 -19.27 0.11
CA MET A 65 3.71 -18.93 0.53
C MET A 65 4.69 -20.07 0.27
N THR A 66 5.85 -19.71 -0.26
CA THR A 66 7.02 -20.58 -0.40
C THR A 66 7.68 -20.86 0.96
N ASP A 67 8.50 -21.89 1.04
CA ASP A 67 9.24 -22.21 2.27
C ASP A 67 10.21 -21.08 2.66
N ALA A 68 10.77 -20.37 1.69
CA ALA A 68 11.61 -19.19 1.94
C ALA A 68 10.80 -18.05 2.57
N GLU A 69 9.61 -17.74 2.03
CA GLU A 69 8.72 -16.71 2.59
C GLU A 69 8.23 -17.07 3.99
N LYS A 70 8.01 -18.36 4.27
CA LYS A 70 7.64 -18.86 5.60
C LYS A 70 8.79 -18.79 6.61
N ALA A 71 10.03 -18.60 6.15
CA ALA A 71 11.22 -18.47 6.99
C ALA A 71 11.66 -17.01 7.21
N MET A 72 10.97 -16.04 6.59
CA MET A 72 11.26 -14.61 6.70
C MET A 72 10.84 -14.03 8.07
N GLU A 73 11.36 -12.85 8.41
CA GLU A 73 11.01 -12.11 9.63
C GLU A 73 9.54 -11.62 9.54
N GLY A 74 8.85 -11.51 10.67
CA GLY A 74 7.40 -11.19 10.72
C GLY A 74 6.44 -12.37 10.67
N GLN A 75 6.96 -13.60 10.71
CA GLN A 75 6.15 -14.81 10.87
C GLN A 75 5.84 -15.04 12.37
N ASP A 76 4.69 -14.55 12.83
CA ASP A 76 4.05 -15.15 13.99
C ASP A 76 3.69 -16.62 13.72
N ALA A 77 3.27 -17.34 14.76
CA ALA A 77 2.81 -18.74 14.71
C ALA A 77 1.72 -19.07 13.65
N GLY A 78 1.21 -18.11 12.88
CA GLY A 78 0.28 -18.35 11.78
C GLY A 78 0.69 -17.55 10.55
N TYR A 79 1.29 -18.20 9.56
CA TYR A 79 1.70 -17.70 8.24
C TYR A 79 0.97 -16.42 7.80
N LYS A 80 1.72 -15.32 7.56
CA LYS A 80 1.18 -14.02 7.08
C LYS A 80 2.04 -13.43 5.97
N PHE A 81 1.42 -12.65 5.08
CA PHE A 81 2.11 -11.80 4.11
C PHE A 81 1.27 -10.57 3.75
N PHE A 82 1.92 -9.49 3.31
CA PHE A 82 1.24 -8.32 2.73
C PHE A 82 0.79 -8.64 1.31
N LEU A 83 -0.49 -8.39 1.02
CA LEU A 83 -1.05 -8.52 -0.33
C LEU A 83 -1.46 -7.12 -0.82
N ILE A 84 -0.80 -6.67 -1.88
CA ILE A 84 -1.20 -5.47 -2.63
C ILE A 84 -1.91 -5.91 -3.91
N GLU A 85 -3.12 -5.43 -4.09
CA GLU A 85 -3.90 -5.61 -5.32
C GLU A 85 -3.91 -4.30 -6.11
N ILE A 86 -3.50 -4.32 -7.38
CA ILE A 86 -3.55 -3.16 -8.27
C ILE A 86 -4.62 -3.35 -9.34
N ALA A 87 -5.48 -2.34 -9.51
CA ALA A 87 -6.55 -2.33 -10.50
C ALA A 87 -5.99 -2.10 -11.91
N GLU A 88 -6.02 -3.14 -12.73
CA GLU A 88 -5.48 -3.12 -14.10
C GLU A 88 -6.18 -2.09 -14.99
N ASP A 89 -7.50 -2.00 -14.92
CA ASP A 89 -8.33 -1.08 -15.68
C ASP A 89 -8.02 0.41 -15.39
N ILE A 90 -7.56 0.72 -14.18
CA ILE A 90 -7.10 2.07 -13.82
C ILE A 90 -5.64 2.27 -14.23
N TRP A 91 -4.79 1.27 -13.97
CA TRP A 91 -3.36 1.32 -14.24
C TRP A 91 -3.00 1.68 -15.69
N GLU A 92 -3.78 1.16 -16.65
CA GLU A 92 -3.60 1.44 -18.08
C GLU A 92 -3.68 2.93 -18.40
N SER A 93 -4.45 3.70 -17.64
CA SER A 93 -4.63 5.14 -17.83
C SER A 93 -3.58 6.01 -17.13
N LEU A 94 -2.75 5.42 -16.27
CA LEU A 94 -1.75 6.15 -15.49
C LEU A 94 -0.46 6.37 -16.29
N SER A 95 0.13 7.56 -16.12
CA SER A 95 1.51 7.82 -16.55
C SER A 95 2.51 7.01 -15.71
N GLU A 96 3.74 6.88 -16.20
CA GLU A 96 4.82 6.19 -15.48
C GLU A 96 5.03 6.76 -14.07
N LYS A 97 5.07 8.10 -13.93
CA LYS A 97 5.21 8.76 -12.62
C LYS A 97 4.04 8.44 -11.69
N GLN A 98 2.81 8.38 -12.21
CA GLN A 98 1.64 8.02 -11.41
C GLN A 98 1.63 6.55 -11.01
N ARG A 99 2.15 5.66 -11.85
CA ARG A 99 2.32 4.23 -11.56
C ARG A 99 3.29 4.02 -10.41
N THR A 100 4.46 4.65 -10.47
CA THR A 100 5.43 4.66 -9.36
C THR A 100 4.80 5.20 -8.08
N ALA A 101 4.11 6.34 -8.16
CA ALA A 101 3.44 6.94 -7.01
C ALA A 101 2.32 6.05 -6.42
N LEU A 102 1.59 5.31 -7.25
CA LEU A 102 0.58 4.37 -6.79
C LEU A 102 1.20 3.18 -6.06
N ILE A 103 2.29 2.59 -6.59
CA ILE A 103 2.98 1.50 -5.90
C ILE A 103 3.53 1.98 -4.55
N ASP A 104 4.18 3.14 -4.53
CA ASP A 104 4.68 3.76 -3.29
C ASP A 104 3.54 4.02 -2.29
N HIS A 105 2.41 4.53 -2.75
CA HIS A 105 1.21 4.75 -1.94
C HIS A 105 0.70 3.46 -1.29
N GLU A 106 0.57 2.37 -2.05
CA GLU A 106 0.11 1.10 -1.48
C GLU A 106 1.14 0.48 -0.52
N LEU A 107 2.44 0.71 -0.74
CA LEU A 107 3.49 0.28 0.18
C LEU A 107 3.44 1.05 1.52
N MET A 108 3.03 2.33 1.52
CA MET A 108 2.84 3.11 2.76
C MET A 108 1.78 2.50 3.69
N HIS A 109 0.83 1.74 3.14
CA HIS A 109 -0.14 1.03 3.95
C HIS A 109 0.46 -0.20 4.67
N CYS A 110 1.62 -0.70 4.26
CA CYS A 110 2.29 -1.82 4.92
C CYS A 110 3.15 -1.31 6.08
N GLY A 111 2.76 -1.66 7.31
CA GLY A 111 3.45 -1.27 8.53
C GLY A 111 3.96 -2.46 9.33
N VAL A 112 5.09 -2.26 10.01
CA VAL A 112 5.67 -3.21 10.97
C VAL A 112 5.82 -2.45 12.27
N VAL A 113 5.16 -2.90 13.33
CA VAL A 113 5.15 -2.26 14.64
C VAL A 113 5.64 -3.22 15.71
N GLU A 114 6.55 -2.76 16.55
CA GLU A 114 7.03 -3.49 17.72
C GLU A 114 6.18 -3.09 18.94
N ASP A 115 5.71 -4.08 19.68
CA ASP A 115 5.02 -3.89 20.95
C ASP A 115 6.05 -3.54 22.04
N GLU A 116 5.95 -2.35 22.62
CA GLU A 116 6.94 -1.83 23.57
C GLU A 116 7.05 -2.64 24.87
N GLU A 117 5.98 -3.36 25.26
CA GLU A 117 5.95 -4.14 26.50
C GLU A 117 6.53 -5.54 26.31
N THR A 118 6.30 -6.14 25.15
CA THR A 118 6.64 -7.54 24.86
C THR A 118 7.83 -7.70 23.92
N GLY A 119 8.18 -6.66 23.17
CA GLY A 119 9.12 -6.73 22.04
C GLY A 119 8.57 -7.51 20.84
N GLU A 120 7.28 -7.83 20.83
CA GLU A 120 6.66 -8.60 19.74
C GLU A 120 6.46 -7.72 18.50
N VAL A 121 7.00 -8.14 17.37
CA VAL A 121 6.89 -7.41 16.10
C VAL A 121 5.69 -7.89 15.30
N LYS A 122 4.80 -6.98 14.90
CA LYS A 122 3.54 -7.27 14.21
C LYS A 122 3.42 -6.53 12.89
N MET A 123 2.94 -7.24 11.89
CA MET A 123 2.49 -6.66 10.63
C MET A 123 1.14 -5.97 10.82
N VAL A 124 0.99 -4.75 10.31
CA VAL A 124 -0.25 -3.95 10.35
C VAL A 124 -0.54 -3.30 9.00
N VAL A 125 -1.81 -3.03 8.73
CA VAL A 125 -2.24 -2.17 7.62
C VAL A 125 -2.51 -0.78 8.17
N LEU A 126 -1.68 0.19 7.79
CA LEU A 126 -1.77 1.57 8.25
C LEU A 126 -2.89 2.30 7.50
N PRO A 127 -3.74 3.10 8.17
CA PRO A 127 -4.68 3.98 7.48
C PRO A 127 -3.96 5.19 6.87
N HIS A 128 -4.65 5.97 6.04
CA HIS A 128 -4.15 7.29 5.65
C HIS A 128 -4.02 8.19 6.88
N ASP A 129 -2.97 9.02 6.91
CA ASP A 129 -2.72 9.95 8.02
C ASP A 129 -3.89 10.91 8.26
N ARG A 130 -4.59 11.30 7.18
CA ARG A 130 -5.70 12.25 7.19
C ARG A 130 -6.72 12.00 6.08
N GLU A 131 -7.99 12.19 6.42
CA GLU A 131 -9.08 12.38 5.46
C GLU A 131 -9.59 13.81 5.59
N LEU A 132 -9.77 14.53 4.47
CA LEU A 132 -10.11 15.95 4.48
C LEU A 132 -11.29 16.22 3.54
N PHE A 133 -12.09 17.21 3.89
CA PHE A 133 -13.11 17.75 2.99
C PHE A 133 -12.57 18.97 2.26
N TYR A 134 -12.73 18.99 0.94
CA TYR A 134 -12.33 20.15 0.14
C TYR A 134 -12.97 21.46 0.65
N ALA A 135 -14.26 21.41 1.01
CA ALA A 135 -14.99 22.56 1.54
C ALA A 135 -14.46 23.08 2.89
N GLU A 136 -13.76 22.24 3.66
CA GLU A 136 -13.10 22.65 4.90
C GLU A 136 -11.86 23.52 4.60
N ILE A 137 -11.05 23.09 3.63
CA ILE A 137 -9.89 23.85 3.15
C ILE A 137 -10.34 25.18 2.54
N GLU A 138 -11.41 25.19 1.74
CA GLU A 138 -11.95 26.43 1.16
C GLU A 138 -12.39 27.45 2.22
N ARG A 139 -13.02 26.99 3.30
CA ARG A 139 -13.55 27.89 4.35
C ARG A 139 -12.51 28.35 5.35
N HIS A 140 -11.56 27.49 5.68
CA HIS A 140 -10.68 27.69 6.84
C HIS A 140 -9.19 27.70 6.47
N GLY A 141 -8.84 27.45 5.21
CA GLY A 141 -7.44 27.34 4.76
C GLY A 141 -6.73 26.14 5.39
N LEU A 142 -5.40 26.21 5.45
CA LEU A 142 -4.54 25.21 6.09
C LEU A 142 -4.54 25.40 7.62
N TRP A 143 -5.69 25.17 8.25
CA TRP A 143 -5.88 25.44 9.67
C TRP A 143 -5.23 24.39 10.59
N ASP A 144 -5.10 23.15 10.11
CA ASP A 144 -4.42 22.06 10.83
C ASP A 144 -2.91 22.08 10.53
N PRO A 145 -2.03 21.93 11.53
CA PRO A 145 -0.58 21.96 11.33
C PRO A 145 -0.04 20.96 10.28
N ALA A 146 -0.68 19.80 10.13
CA ALA A 146 -0.32 18.83 9.09
C ALA A 146 -0.69 19.34 7.69
N LEU A 147 -1.77 20.13 7.56
CA LEU A 147 -2.12 20.81 6.30
C LEU A 147 -1.13 21.91 5.97
N VAL A 148 -0.66 22.65 6.98
CA VAL A 148 0.41 23.65 6.78
C VAL A 148 1.65 22.95 6.25
N LYS A 149 2.07 21.84 6.88
CA LYS A 149 3.20 21.04 6.43
C LYS A 149 3.01 20.49 5.01
N LEU A 150 1.80 20.05 4.65
CA LEU A 150 1.47 19.63 3.28
C LEU A 150 1.65 20.79 2.31
N GLY A 151 1.12 21.99 2.65
CA GLY A 151 1.27 23.20 1.84
C GLY A 151 2.73 23.58 1.62
N ASP A 152 3.53 23.60 2.68
CA ASP A 152 4.97 23.88 2.61
C ASP A 152 5.70 22.86 1.73
N THR A 153 5.34 21.58 1.89
CA THR A 153 5.90 20.49 1.07
C THR A 153 5.60 20.73 -0.40
N ILE A 154 4.33 21.00 -0.77
CA ILE A 154 3.93 21.28 -2.15
C ILE A 154 4.67 22.49 -2.72
N LEU A 155 4.81 23.57 -1.95
CA LEU A 155 5.51 24.79 -2.37
C LEU A 155 7.02 24.59 -2.55
N SER A 156 7.59 23.58 -1.89
CA SER A 156 9.01 23.22 -2.01
C SER A 156 9.33 22.33 -3.21
N LEU A 157 8.31 21.71 -3.81
CA LEU A 157 8.50 20.86 -4.98
C LEU A 157 8.85 21.70 -6.21
N PRO A 158 9.73 21.20 -7.11
CA PRO A 158 9.95 21.86 -8.39
C PRO A 158 8.64 21.95 -9.16
N ALA A 159 8.42 23.08 -9.84
CA ALA A 159 7.27 23.26 -10.71
C ALA A 159 7.21 22.11 -11.74
N PRO A 160 6.01 21.57 -12.03
CA PRO A 160 5.84 20.45 -12.95
C PRO A 160 6.35 20.75 -14.36
#